data_AF-A0A7C6YX52-F1
#
_entry.id   AF-A0A7C6YX52-F1
#
_cell.length_a   1.000
_cell.length_b   1.000
_cell.length_c   1.000
_cell.angle_alpha   90.00
_cell.angle_beta   90.00
_cell.angle_gamma   90.00
#
_symmetry.space_group_name_H-M   'P 1'
#
loop_
_entity.id
_entity.type
_entity.pdbx_description
1 polymer ?
#
loop_
_entity_poly.entity_id
_entity_poly.type
_entity_poly.pdbx_seq_one_letter_code
_entity_poly.pdbx_strand_id
1 'polypeptide(L)' 'MLQFDVGSTRIFHCPGCAVDTPHLVKARRGEMYGIVCTNCAGGAVVSDLDLRIYQLKWEEELQAILDSLLEQPFGDEE' A
#
# COMPACT_ATOMS: atom_id res chain seq x y z
N MET A 1 -5.77 -2.18 -19.02
CA MET A 1 -5.57 -1.60 -17.68
C MET A 1 -4.82 -2.63 -16.84
N LEU A 2 -3.67 -2.30 -16.26
CA LEU A 2 -2.82 -3.23 -15.49
C LEU A 2 -3.54 -3.63 -14.18
N GLN A 3 -3.80 -4.92 -13.98
CA GLN A 3 -4.53 -5.47 -12.84
C GLN A 3 -3.55 -5.82 -11.71
N PHE A 4 -4.01 -5.87 -10.46
CA PHE A 4 -3.14 -6.33 -9.37
C PHE A 4 -3.07 -7.85 -9.36
N ASP A 5 -1.85 -8.39 -9.37
CA ASP A 5 -1.65 -9.84 -9.41
C ASP A 5 -2.00 -10.48 -8.06
N VAL A 6 -2.68 -11.62 -8.11
CA VAL A 6 -2.84 -12.48 -6.93
C VAL A 6 -1.46 -12.97 -6.50
N GLY A 7 -1.17 -12.88 -5.21
CA GLY A 7 0.15 -13.16 -4.65
C GLY A 7 1.06 -11.92 -4.54
N SER A 8 0.66 -10.78 -5.11
CA SER A 8 1.37 -9.51 -4.93
C SER A 8 1.00 -8.83 -3.60
N THR A 9 1.91 -7.99 -3.10
CA THR A 9 1.68 -7.16 -1.91
C THR A 9 1.36 -5.73 -2.32
N ARG A 10 0.33 -5.13 -1.70
CA ARG A 10 -0.10 -3.74 -1.91
C ARG A 10 -0.28 -3.02 -0.58
N ILE A 11 -0.05 -1.72 -0.56
CA ILE A 11 -0.29 -0.92 0.64
C ILE A 11 -1.77 -0.56 0.73
N PHE A 12 -2.36 -0.73 1.91
CA PHE A 12 -3.76 -0.37 2.14
C PHE A 12 -3.95 0.02 3.60
N HIS A 13 -4.92 0.89 3.85
CA HIS A 13 -5.31 1.28 5.20
C HIS A 13 -6.05 0.13 5.88
N CYS A 14 -5.37 -0.61 6.76
CA CYS A 14 -5.95 -1.80 7.37
C CYS A 14 -7.09 -1.43 8.34
N PRO A 15 -8.32 -1.95 8.17
CA PRO A 15 -9.41 -1.69 9.11
C PRO A 15 -9.15 -2.24 10.52
N GLY A 16 -8.31 -3.27 10.64
CA GLY A 16 -7.93 -3.86 11.93
C GLY A 16 -6.76 -3.14 12.61
N CYS A 17 -5.76 -2.66 11.86
CA CYS A 17 -4.62 -1.95 12.44
C CYS A 17 -4.84 -0.43 12.53
N ALA A 18 -5.80 0.11 11.79
CA ALA A 18 -6.06 1.55 11.62
C ALA A 18 -4.83 2.35 11.13
N VAL A 19 -3.94 1.70 10.39
CA VAL A 19 -2.74 2.30 9.79
C VAL A 19 -2.46 1.64 8.43
N ASP A 20 -1.68 2.33 7.61
CA ASP A 20 -1.26 1.82 6.30
C ASP A 20 -0.28 0.67 6.48
N THR A 21 -0.62 -0.48 5.92
CA THR A 21 0.18 -1.70 6.07
C THR A 21 0.22 -2.48 4.76
N PRO A 22 1.24 -3.34 4.58
CA PRO A 22 1.26 -4.27 3.47
C PRO A 22 0.12 -5.29 3.59
N HIS A 23 -0.55 -5.54 2.47
CA HIS A 23 -1.56 -6.58 2.33
C HIS A 23 -1.26 -7.47 1.14
N LEU A 24 -1.39 -8.78 1.33
CA LEU A 24 -1.27 -9.77 0.26
C LEU A 24 -2.60 -9.88 -0.49
N VAL A 25 -2.57 -9.73 -1.81
CA VAL A 25 -3.71 -9.98 -2.69
C VAL A 25 -3.94 -11.49 -2.76
N LYS A 26 -5.06 -11.97 -2.22
CA LYS A 26 -5.40 -13.41 -2.16
C LYS A 26 -6.35 -13.86 -3.25
N ALA A 27 -7.22 -12.96 -3.70
CA ALA A 27 -8.22 -13.29 -4.70
C ALA A 27 -8.67 -12.03 -5.44
N ARG A 28 -9.28 -12.25 -6.60
CA ARG A 28 -9.95 -11.21 -7.36
C ARG A 28 -11.24 -11.76 -7.95
N ARG A 29 -12.29 -10.93 -7.93
CA ARG A 29 -13.56 -11.20 -8.60
C ARG A 29 -14.06 -9.93 -9.27
N GLY A 30 -14.00 -9.89 -10.59
CA GLY A 30 -14.32 -8.67 -11.35
C GLY A 30 -13.38 -7.53 -10.96
N GLU A 31 -13.96 -6.45 -10.45
CA GLU A 31 -13.25 -5.24 -9.97
C GLU A 31 -13.04 -5.24 -8.45
N MET A 32 -13.24 -6.36 -7.77
CA MET A 32 -13.01 -6.47 -6.33
C MET A 32 -11.81 -7.37 -6.05
N TYR A 33 -11.01 -7.00 -5.05
CA TYR A 33 -9.87 -7.76 -4.55
C TYR A 33 -10.11 -8.20 -3.10
N GLY A 34 -9.82 -9.46 -2.82
CA GLY A 34 -9.65 -9.96 -1.46
C GLY A 34 -8.19 -9.78 -1.05
N ILE A 35 -7.95 -9.00 0.00
CA ILE A 35 -6.62 -8.69 0.52
C ILE A 35 -6.50 -9.14 1.98
N VAL A 36 -5.29 -9.51 2.41
CA VAL A 36 -5.01 -9.93 3.79
C VAL A 36 -3.83 -9.16 4.34
N CYS A 37 -4.04 -8.47 5.45
CA CYS A 37 -3.01 -7.70 6.14
C CYS A 37 -1.87 -8.61 6.61
N THR A 38 -0.63 -8.26 6.31
CA THR A 38 0.53 -9.03 6.77
C THR A 38 0.87 -8.79 8.24
N ASN A 39 0.27 -7.77 8.86
CA ASN A 39 0.48 -7.42 10.27
C ASN A 39 -0.51 -8.12 11.21
N CYS A 40 -1.82 -7.95 10.99
CA CYS A 40 -2.86 -8.52 11.88
C CYS A 40 -3.56 -9.76 11.33
N ALA A 41 -3.19 -10.23 10.13
CA ALA A 41 -3.87 -11.31 9.40
C ALA A 41 -5.36 -11.05 9.07
N GLY A 42 -5.87 -9.84 9.32
CA GLY A 42 -7.23 -9.43 8.97
C GLY A 42 -7.44 -9.37 7.45
N GLY A 43 -8.62 -9.81 7.01
CA GLY A 43 -9.02 -9.75 5.60
C GLY A 43 -9.91 -8.55 5.30
N ALA A 44 -9.81 -8.02 4.08
CA ALA A 44 -10.71 -7.00 3.56
C ALA A 44 -11.06 -7.28 2.09
N VAL A 45 -12.21 -6.77 1.66
CA VAL A 45 -12.63 -6.76 0.25
C VAL A 45 -12.64 -5.30 -0.21
N VAL A 46 -11.87 -4.99 -1.23
CA VAL A 46 -11.64 -3.61 -1.72
C VAL A 46 -11.85 -3.53 -3.22
N SER A 47 -12.34 -2.40 -3.72
CA SER A 47 -12.49 -2.18 -5.15
C SER A 47 -11.14 -1.92 -5.83
N ASP A 48 -11.05 -2.17 -7.14
CA ASP A 48 -9.87 -1.86 -7.96
C ASP A 48 -9.55 -0.37 -7.92
N LEU A 49 -10.58 0.48 -7.98
CA LEU A 49 -10.45 1.93 -7.92
C LEU A 49 -9.86 2.37 -6.58
N ASP A 50 -10.42 1.91 -5.46
CA ASP A 50 -9.95 2.30 -4.13
C ASP A 50 -8.51 1.84 -3.91
N LEU A 51 -8.20 0.58 -4.25
CA LEU A 51 -6.86 0.04 -4.06
C LEU A 51 -5.81 0.78 -4.90
N ARG A 52 -6.16 1.25 -6.11
CA ARG A 52 -5.30 2.13 -6.93
C ARG A 52 -5.12 3.52 -6.32
N ILE A 53 -6.19 4.15 -5.85
CA ILE A 53 -6.10 5.46 -5.19
C ILE A 53 -5.15 5.37 -3.99
N TYR A 54 -5.23 4.29 -3.20
CA TYR A 54 -4.29 4.05 -2.11
C TYR A 54 -2.85 3.86 -2.58
N GLN A 55 -2.61 3.12 -3.68
CA GLN A 55 -1.23 2.96 -4.19
C GLN A 55 -0.66 4.31 -4.63
N LEU A 56 -1.42 5.11 -5.38
CA LEU A 56 -0.96 6.41 -5.87
C LEU A 56 -0.60 7.35 -4.72
N LYS A 57 -1.48 7.47 -3.71
CA LYS A 57 -1.22 8.29 -2.52
C LYS A 57 0.05 7.83 -1.79
N TRP A 58 0.20 6.52 -1.60
CA TRP A 58 1.38 5.97 -0.94
C TRP A 58 2.67 6.23 -1.73
N GLU A 59 2.64 6.09 -3.05
CA GLU A 59 3.79 6.39 -3.92
C GLU A 59 4.15 7.87 -3.88
N GLU A 60 3.17 8.78 -3.88
CA GLU A 60 3.38 10.23 -3.74
C GLU A 60 4.01 10.59 -2.39
N GLU A 61 3.52 10.02 -1.29
CA GLU A 61 4.08 10.23 0.06
C GLU A 61 5.51 9.68 0.15
N LEU A 62 5.77 8.48 -0.40
CA LEU A 62 7.10 7.89 -0.43
C LEU A 62 8.07 8.76 -1.24
N GLN A 63 7.64 9.24 -2.41
CA GLN A 63 8.47 10.12 -3.24
C GLN A 63 8.83 11.40 -2.50
N ALA A 64 7.86 12.05 -1.83
CA ALA A 64 8.12 13.26 -1.04
C ALA A 64 9.11 13.02 0.11
N ILE A 65 9.05 11.86 0.77
CA ILE A 65 10.03 11.47 1.80
C ILE A 65 11.42 11.31 1.19
N LEU A 66 11.53 10.60 0.06
CA LEU A 66 12.81 10.37 -0.61
C LEU A 66 13.43 11.68 -1.14
N ASP A 67 12.62 12.56 -1.71
CA ASP A 67 13.07 13.88 -2.20
C ASP A 67 13.61 14.72 -1.03
N SER A 68 12.90 14.74 0.10
CA SER A 68 13.34 15.42 1.33
C SER A 68 14.69 14.89 1.84
N LEU A 69 14.90 13.57 1.79
CA LEU A 69 16.18 12.94 2.18
C LEU A 69 17.34 13.27 1.24
N LEU A 70 17.06 13.55 -0.04
CA LEU A 70 18.09 13.98 -1.00
C LEU A 70 18.44 15.46 -0.83
N GLU A 71 17.48 16.30 -0.47
CA GLU A 71 17.67 17.74 -0.21
C GLU A 71 18.37 18.00 1.12
N GLN A 72 18.09 17.17 2.13
CA GLN A 72 18.78 17.15 3.42
C GLN A 72 19.37 15.76 3.64
N PRO A 73 20.45 15.41 2.93
CA PRO A 73 21.20 14.21 3.28
C PRO A 73 21.60 14.37 4.74
N PHE A 74 21.26 13.39 5.59
CA PHE A 74 21.53 13.41 7.02
C PHE A 74 22.89 14.09 7.26
N GLY A 75 22.84 15.34 7.73
CA GLY A 75 24.05 16.12 7.94
C GLY A 75 24.86 15.41 9.00
N ASP A 76 26.10 15.11 8.65
CA ASP A 76 27.08 14.43 9.49
C ASP A 76 27.00 14.96 10.93
N GLU A 77 26.66 14.08 11.87
CA GLU A 77 26.87 14.36 13.31
C GLU A 77 28.38 14.30 13.59
N GLU A 78 29.15 15.29 13.11
CA GLU A 78 30.41 15.79 13.73
C GLU A 78 30.90 17.12 13.16
#